data_AF-A0A7J9LFN6-F1
#
_entry.id   AF-A0A7J9LFN6-F1
#
_cell.length_a   1.000
_cell.length_b   1.000
_cell.length_c   1.000
_cell.angle_alpha   90.00
_cell.angle_beta   90.00
_cell.angle_gamma   90.00
#
_symmetry.space_group_name_H-M   'P 1'
#
loop_
_entity.id
_entity.type
_entity.pdbx_description
1 polymer ?
#
loop_
_entity_poly.entity_id
_entity_poly.type
_entity_poly.pdbx_seq_one_letter_code
_entity_poly.pdbx_strand_id
1 'polypeptide(L)'
;MTRMLMVTDAQEIIKRHQAQIITSLKDPDISIRRRALDLLYGMCDVTNAKDIVEELLQYLSSADFTMREELSLKAAILSEKFAPDLSWYVDVILQLIDKAGDFISDDIWFRVVQFVTNNDDLQPYAAAKVKEYLEKPAVHETMVKVSAYILGEYSHLLARRPGCSPKEIFGILHEKLPTVSTTTIPILLSAYAKILMHTQPPDQELQSQIWAIFNKYESCIDAEIQQRAVEYFALCQKGAALMDILAEMPKFPERKSSLIKRAEYSEADTAEQSAIKLRAQQQPSNALVVTDQPPANGATSPVPVGPLSLAMVPSMITTE
;
A
#
# COMPACT_ATOMS: atom_id res chain seq x y z
N MET A 1 -20.70 -20.04 -15.59
CA MET A 1 -20.40 -20.40 -14.18
C MET A 1 -20.64 -19.22 -13.23
N THR A 2 -20.39 -17.99 -13.65
CA THR A 2 -20.57 -16.75 -12.86
C THR A 2 -22.00 -16.53 -12.34
N ARG A 3 -23.04 -17.00 -13.05
CA ARG A 3 -24.45 -17.00 -12.57
C ARG A 3 -24.71 -17.97 -11.41
N MET A 4 -23.91 -19.04 -11.26
CA MET A 4 -24.09 -20.03 -10.20
C MET A 4 -23.66 -19.45 -8.84
N LEU A 5 -22.70 -18.52 -8.83
CA LEU A 5 -22.28 -17.78 -7.63
C LEU A 5 -23.34 -16.82 -7.10
N MET A 6 -24.42 -16.56 -7.85
CA MET A 6 -25.52 -15.69 -7.44
C MET A 6 -26.65 -16.43 -6.71
N VAL A 7 -26.59 -17.75 -6.64
CA VAL A 7 -27.54 -18.56 -5.87
C VAL A 7 -26.87 -18.89 -4.53
N THR A 8 -27.45 -18.42 -3.42
CA THR A 8 -26.90 -18.59 -2.06
C THR A 8 -26.64 -20.06 -1.72
N ASP A 9 -27.55 -20.95 -2.12
CA ASP A 9 -27.42 -22.39 -1.92
C ASP A 9 -26.26 -23.01 -2.73
N ALA A 10 -25.95 -22.44 -3.89
CA ALA A 10 -24.85 -22.90 -4.72
C ALA A 10 -23.49 -22.47 -4.15
N GLN A 11 -23.39 -21.34 -3.44
CA GLN A 11 -22.13 -20.93 -2.80
C GLN A 11 -21.70 -21.93 -1.72
N GLU A 12 -22.64 -22.37 -0.87
CA GLU A 12 -22.35 -23.37 0.17
C GLU A 12 -21.97 -24.72 -0.43
N ILE A 13 -22.57 -25.11 -1.55
CA ILE A 13 -22.18 -26.33 -2.28
C ILE A 13 -20.77 -26.16 -2.87
N ILE A 14 -20.48 -25.03 -3.52
CA ILE A 14 -19.17 -24.73 -4.13
C ILE A 14 -18.06 -24.75 -3.07
N LYS A 15 -18.30 -24.16 -1.88
CA LYS A 15 -17.33 -24.17 -0.77
C LYS A 15 -16.94 -25.58 -0.32
N ARG A 16 -17.87 -26.56 -0.36
CA ARG A 16 -17.55 -27.97 -0.06
C ARG A 16 -16.51 -28.57 -1.02
N HIS A 17 -16.39 -28.01 -2.22
CA HIS A 17 -15.42 -28.41 -3.23
C HIS A 17 -14.16 -27.53 -3.26
N GLN A 18 -13.95 -26.65 -2.28
CA GLN A 18 -12.80 -25.73 -2.23
C GLN A 18 -11.45 -26.41 -2.48
N ALA A 19 -11.17 -27.53 -1.81
CA ALA A 19 -9.92 -28.28 -1.98
C ALA A 19 -9.72 -28.78 -3.43
N GLN A 20 -10.80 -29.18 -4.10
CA GLN A 20 -10.75 -29.62 -5.50
C GLN A 20 -10.50 -28.42 -6.43
N ILE A 21 -11.14 -27.28 -6.16
CA ILE A 21 -10.97 -26.05 -6.94
C ILE A 21 -9.53 -25.51 -6.81
N ILE A 22 -8.97 -25.53 -5.59
CA ILE A 22 -7.56 -25.20 -5.35
C ILE A 22 -6.65 -26.11 -6.17
N THR A 23 -6.93 -27.42 -6.20
CA THR A 23 -6.16 -28.37 -7.02
C THR A 23 -6.22 -28.02 -8.52
N SER A 24 -7.36 -27.52 -9.00
CA SER A 24 -7.52 -27.06 -10.39
C SER A 24 -6.68 -25.83 -10.75
N LEU A 25 -6.11 -25.09 -9.79
CA LEU A 25 -5.12 -24.04 -10.09
C LEU A 25 -3.81 -24.62 -10.67
N LYS A 26 -3.54 -25.90 -10.44
CA LYS A 26 -2.35 -26.60 -10.94
C LYS A 26 -2.63 -27.40 -12.22
N ASP A 27 -3.79 -27.19 -12.84
CA ASP A 27 -4.19 -27.87 -14.08
C ASP A 27 -3.30 -27.45 -15.27
N PRO A 28 -2.95 -28.35 -16.21
CA PRO A 28 -2.17 -28.00 -17.39
C PRO A 28 -2.86 -26.96 -18.30
N ASP A 29 -4.19 -26.88 -18.30
CA ASP A 29 -4.94 -25.92 -19.13
C ASP A 29 -5.09 -24.57 -18.41
N ILE A 30 -4.55 -23.51 -19.02
CA ILE A 30 -4.66 -22.12 -18.54
C ILE A 30 -6.11 -21.65 -18.38
N SER A 31 -7.02 -22.15 -19.22
CA SER A 31 -8.45 -21.80 -19.18
C SER A 31 -9.13 -22.38 -17.94
N ILE A 32 -8.73 -23.58 -17.52
CA ILE A 32 -9.22 -24.22 -16.28
C ILE A 32 -8.67 -23.47 -15.08
N ARG A 33 -7.37 -23.14 -15.10
CA ARG A 33 -6.71 -22.38 -14.02
C ARG A 33 -7.35 -21.00 -13.81
N ARG A 34 -7.64 -20.26 -14.88
CA ARG A 34 -8.35 -18.96 -14.80
C ARG A 34 -9.75 -19.11 -14.19
N ARG A 35 -10.53 -20.07 -14.66
CA ARG A 35 -11.87 -20.34 -14.09
C ARG A 35 -11.82 -20.76 -12.63
N ALA A 36 -10.80 -21.52 -12.23
CA ALA A 36 -10.58 -21.88 -10.83
C ALA A 36 -10.29 -20.63 -10.00
N LEU A 37 -9.40 -19.74 -10.48
CA LEU A 37 -9.12 -18.45 -9.83
C LEU A 37 -10.38 -17.58 -9.68
N ASP A 38 -11.21 -17.48 -10.72
CA ASP A 38 -12.47 -16.73 -10.68
C ASP A 38 -13.45 -17.31 -9.67
N LEU A 39 -13.51 -18.64 -9.58
CA LEU A 39 -14.37 -19.33 -8.64
C LEU A 39 -13.90 -19.14 -7.20
N LEU A 40 -12.59 -19.22 -6.95
CA LEU A 40 -11.98 -18.95 -5.64
C LEU A 40 -12.24 -17.50 -5.20
N TYR A 41 -11.97 -16.54 -6.07
CA TYR A 41 -12.31 -15.14 -5.83
C TYR A 41 -13.82 -14.96 -5.60
N GLY A 42 -14.61 -15.73 -6.36
CA GLY A 42 -16.05 -15.83 -6.28
C GLY A 42 -16.60 -16.49 -5.02
N MET A 43 -15.88 -17.32 -4.29
CA MET A 43 -16.42 -18.01 -3.11
C MET A 43 -15.75 -17.58 -1.80
N CYS A 44 -14.73 -16.72 -1.90
CA CYS A 44 -13.97 -16.21 -0.78
C CYS A 44 -14.84 -15.32 0.13
N ASP A 45 -14.74 -15.56 1.43
CA ASP A 45 -15.34 -14.81 2.52
C ASP A 45 -14.38 -14.81 3.73
N VAL A 46 -14.80 -14.18 4.83
CA VAL A 46 -13.99 -14.08 6.05
C VAL A 46 -13.60 -15.43 6.67
N THR A 47 -14.33 -16.52 6.38
CA THR A 47 -14.08 -17.84 6.97
C THR A 47 -13.02 -18.62 6.24
N ASN A 48 -12.88 -18.42 4.93
CA ASN A 48 -11.94 -19.16 4.06
C ASN A 48 -10.85 -18.28 3.43
N ALA A 49 -10.85 -16.97 3.66
CA ALA A 49 -9.90 -16.04 3.06
C ALA A 49 -8.43 -16.39 3.35
N LYS A 50 -8.10 -16.83 4.57
CA LYS A 50 -6.73 -17.24 4.92
C LYS A 50 -6.26 -18.38 4.03
N ASP A 51 -7.02 -19.46 3.97
CA ASP A 51 -6.69 -20.65 3.19
C ASP A 51 -6.57 -20.33 1.70
N ILE A 52 -7.53 -19.58 1.15
CA ILE A 52 -7.54 -19.22 -0.27
C ILE A 52 -6.33 -18.34 -0.61
N VAL A 53 -6.07 -17.28 0.16
CA VAL A 53 -4.97 -16.35 -0.12
C VAL A 53 -3.61 -17.04 0.04
N GLU A 54 -3.45 -17.92 1.03
CA GLU A 54 -2.21 -18.69 1.22
C GLU A 54 -1.92 -19.63 0.03
N GLU A 55 -2.94 -20.33 -0.47
CA GLU A 55 -2.82 -21.17 -1.66
C GLU A 55 -2.52 -20.34 -2.93
N LEU A 56 -3.14 -19.16 -3.08
CA LEU A 56 -2.83 -18.24 -4.17
C LEU A 56 -1.36 -17.76 -4.10
N LEU A 57 -0.88 -17.40 -2.90
CA LEU A 57 0.50 -17.01 -2.66
C LEU A 57 1.48 -18.17 -2.94
N GLN A 58 1.10 -19.41 -2.65
CA GLN A 58 1.92 -20.58 -2.96
C GLN A 58 1.97 -20.83 -4.47
N TYR A 59 0.81 -20.77 -5.14
CA TYR A 59 0.71 -20.99 -6.57
C TYR A 59 1.46 -19.92 -7.39
N LEU A 60 1.48 -18.67 -6.93
CA LEU A 60 2.13 -17.53 -7.58
C LEU A 60 3.58 -17.78 -8.00
N SER A 61 4.36 -18.51 -7.19
CA SER A 61 5.76 -18.85 -7.49
C SER A 61 5.92 -19.76 -8.71
N SER A 62 4.92 -20.60 -8.99
CA SER A 62 4.89 -21.54 -10.12
C SER A 62 4.01 -21.09 -11.29
N ALA A 63 3.23 -20.02 -11.10
CA ALA A 63 2.28 -19.54 -12.08
C ALA A 63 2.97 -18.93 -13.31
N ASP A 64 2.31 -19.03 -14.46
CA ASP A 64 2.76 -18.40 -15.70
C ASP A 64 2.67 -16.87 -15.61
N PHE A 65 3.58 -16.17 -16.29
CA PHE A 65 3.66 -14.71 -16.27
C PHE A 65 2.33 -14.02 -16.62
N THR A 66 1.56 -14.60 -17.54
CA THR A 66 0.25 -14.07 -17.98
C THR A 66 -0.86 -14.18 -16.93
N MET A 67 -0.68 -15.00 -15.89
CA MET A 67 -1.62 -15.14 -14.78
C MET A 67 -1.15 -14.44 -13.50
N ARG A 68 0.16 -14.15 -13.36
CA ARG A 68 0.72 -13.57 -12.12
C ARG A 68 0.14 -12.20 -11.79
N GLU A 69 -0.05 -11.33 -12.78
CA GLU A 69 -0.61 -10.00 -12.57
C GLU A 69 -2.06 -10.08 -12.05
N GLU A 70 -2.90 -10.87 -12.74
CA GLU A 70 -4.30 -11.08 -12.36
C GLU A 70 -4.45 -11.75 -10.99
N LEU A 71 -3.64 -12.78 -10.73
CA LEU A 71 -3.61 -13.48 -9.44
C LEU A 71 -3.18 -12.54 -8.31
N SER A 72 -2.14 -11.73 -8.52
CA SER A 72 -1.65 -10.79 -7.52
C SER A 72 -2.69 -9.72 -7.20
N LEU A 73 -3.38 -9.19 -8.22
CA LEU A 73 -4.46 -8.22 -8.04
C LEU A 73 -5.63 -8.82 -7.25
N LYS A 74 -6.08 -10.03 -7.62
CA LYS A 74 -7.18 -10.73 -6.91
C LYS A 74 -6.78 -11.05 -5.47
N ALA A 75 -5.56 -11.53 -5.22
CA ALA A 75 -5.06 -11.79 -3.86
C ALA A 75 -4.98 -10.50 -3.01
N ALA A 76 -4.53 -9.38 -3.59
CA ALA A 76 -4.50 -8.09 -2.91
C ALA A 76 -5.91 -7.59 -2.53
N ILE A 77 -6.89 -7.74 -3.43
CA ILE A 77 -8.29 -7.35 -3.16
C ILE A 77 -8.92 -8.24 -2.09
N LEU A 78 -8.72 -9.57 -2.17
CA LEU A 78 -9.26 -10.51 -1.20
C LEU A 78 -8.68 -10.25 0.19
N SER A 79 -7.37 -10.00 0.27
CA SER A 79 -6.73 -9.70 1.55
C SER A 79 -7.19 -8.36 2.13
N GLU A 80 -7.36 -7.31 1.33
CA GLU A 80 -7.90 -6.03 1.81
C GLU A 80 -9.35 -6.17 2.32
N LYS A 81 -10.18 -6.96 1.63
CA LYS A 81 -11.60 -7.07 1.95
C LYS A 81 -11.87 -7.97 3.16
N PHE A 82 -11.19 -9.11 3.23
CA PHE A 82 -11.47 -10.19 4.17
C PHE A 82 -10.36 -10.38 5.21
N ALA A 83 -9.52 -9.36 5.41
CA ALA A 83 -8.54 -9.35 6.47
C ALA A 83 -9.17 -9.70 7.83
N PRO A 84 -8.65 -10.71 8.54
CA PRO A 84 -9.07 -11.02 9.90
C PRO A 84 -8.47 -10.03 10.90
N ASP A 85 -7.30 -9.50 10.59
CA ASP A 85 -6.58 -8.46 11.32
C ASP A 85 -5.74 -7.61 10.34
N LEU A 86 -5.39 -6.39 10.75
CA LEU A 86 -4.70 -5.42 9.89
C LEU A 86 -3.26 -5.85 9.56
N SER A 87 -2.60 -6.59 10.47
CA SER A 87 -1.23 -7.09 10.29
C SER A 87 -1.15 -8.14 9.20
N TRP A 88 -2.14 -9.04 9.14
CA TRP A 88 -2.23 -10.08 8.12
C TRP A 88 -2.30 -9.49 6.70
N TYR A 89 -3.01 -8.38 6.50
CA TYR A 89 -3.02 -7.71 5.20
C TYR A 89 -1.62 -7.26 4.78
N VAL A 90 -0.85 -6.63 5.69
CA VAL A 90 0.53 -6.21 5.40
C VAL A 90 1.40 -7.40 5.06
N ASP A 91 1.28 -8.51 5.80
CA ASP A 91 2.05 -9.72 5.53
C ASP A 91 1.75 -10.29 4.14
N VAL A 92 0.48 -10.30 3.73
CA VAL A 92 0.08 -10.77 2.40
C VAL A 92 0.66 -9.87 1.31
N ILE A 93 0.53 -8.54 1.43
CA ILE A 93 1.04 -7.63 0.40
C ILE A 93 2.56 -7.68 0.29
N LEU A 94 3.29 -7.75 1.42
CA LEU A 94 4.74 -7.88 1.38
C LEU A 94 5.18 -9.21 0.74
N GLN A 95 4.47 -10.32 1.03
CA GLN A 95 4.70 -11.59 0.36
C GLN A 95 4.39 -11.55 -1.14
N LEU A 96 3.33 -10.84 -1.56
CA LEU A 96 3.02 -10.63 -2.98
C LEU A 96 4.17 -9.90 -3.69
N ILE A 97 4.70 -8.84 -3.08
CA ILE A 97 5.81 -8.06 -3.64
C ILE A 97 7.10 -8.91 -3.71
N ASP A 98 7.39 -9.71 -2.68
CA ASP A 98 8.56 -10.59 -2.63
C ASP A 98 8.52 -11.68 -3.72
N LYS A 99 7.33 -12.24 -4.01
CA LYS A 99 7.16 -13.36 -4.96
C LYS A 99 6.91 -12.93 -6.41
N ALA A 100 6.24 -11.80 -6.63
CA ALA A 100 5.76 -11.40 -7.95
C ALA A 100 6.14 -9.98 -8.35
N GLY A 101 7.14 -9.38 -7.70
CA GLY A 101 7.63 -8.01 -7.87
C GLY A 101 7.31 -7.32 -9.21
N ASP A 102 7.82 -7.85 -10.34
CA ASP A 102 7.64 -7.25 -11.68
C ASP A 102 6.18 -7.18 -12.17
N PHE A 103 5.32 -8.06 -11.65
CA PHE A 103 3.89 -8.17 -11.98
C PHE A 103 3.00 -7.41 -10.98
N ILE A 104 3.60 -6.79 -9.96
CA ILE A 104 2.88 -5.95 -9.00
C ILE A 104 2.74 -4.56 -9.60
N SER A 105 1.49 -4.17 -9.90
CA SER A 105 1.18 -2.81 -10.33
C SER A 105 1.42 -1.79 -9.23
N ASP A 106 1.71 -0.57 -9.65
CA ASP A 106 1.96 0.54 -8.71
C ASP A 106 0.82 0.77 -7.72
N ASP A 107 -0.43 0.51 -8.14
CA ASP A 107 -1.62 0.61 -7.29
C ASP A 107 -1.55 -0.21 -6.00
N ILE A 108 -0.91 -1.39 -6.02
CA ILE A 108 -0.82 -2.29 -4.86
C ILE A 108 0.11 -1.68 -3.80
N TRP A 109 1.28 -1.20 -4.24
CA TRP A 109 2.24 -0.66 -3.29
C TRP A 109 1.84 0.75 -2.81
N PHE A 110 1.17 1.54 -3.64
CA PHE A 110 0.51 2.77 -3.19
C PHE A 110 -0.53 2.47 -2.11
N ARG A 111 -1.32 1.40 -2.30
CA ARG A 111 -2.39 1.05 -1.36
C ARG A 111 -1.86 0.61 -0.01
N VAL A 112 -0.81 -0.21 0.05
CA VAL A 112 -0.22 -0.61 1.34
C VAL A 112 0.37 0.58 2.10
N VAL A 113 1.00 1.53 1.39
CA VAL A 113 1.50 2.76 2.01
C VAL A 113 0.36 3.59 2.61
N GLN A 114 -0.73 3.79 1.87
CA GLN A 114 -1.93 4.49 2.38
C GLN A 114 -2.53 3.75 3.58
N PHE A 115 -2.61 2.43 3.50
CA PHE A 115 -3.18 1.61 4.55
C PHE A 115 -2.39 1.71 5.86
N VAL A 116 -1.06 1.59 5.81
CA VAL A 116 -0.19 1.74 6.97
C VAL A 116 -0.25 3.17 7.53
N THR A 117 -0.30 4.18 6.67
CA THR A 117 -0.37 5.59 7.10
C THR A 117 -1.67 5.93 7.82
N ASN A 118 -2.79 5.30 7.45
CA ASN A 118 -4.07 5.56 8.10
C ASN A 118 -4.25 4.81 9.43
N ASN A 119 -3.49 3.74 9.66
CA ASN A 119 -3.61 2.85 10.81
C ASN A 119 -2.38 2.95 11.72
N ASP A 120 -2.44 3.82 12.72
CA ASP A 120 -1.30 4.15 13.58
C ASP A 120 -0.76 2.94 14.36
N ASP A 121 -1.66 2.08 14.85
CA ASP A 121 -1.32 0.87 15.60
C ASP A 121 -0.47 -0.13 14.78
N LEU A 122 -0.56 -0.07 13.46
CA LEU A 122 0.11 -0.98 12.53
C LEU A 122 1.50 -0.49 12.13
N GLN A 123 1.79 0.80 12.25
CA GLN A 123 3.04 1.41 11.78
C GLN A 123 4.30 0.76 12.37
N PRO A 124 4.39 0.46 13.70
CA PRO A 124 5.57 -0.20 14.26
C PRO A 124 5.75 -1.63 13.76
N TYR A 125 4.64 -2.34 13.49
CA TYR A 125 4.67 -3.69 12.94
C TYR A 125 5.16 -3.68 11.49
N ALA A 126 4.55 -2.82 10.66
CA ALA A 126 4.90 -2.68 9.26
C ALA A 126 6.38 -2.28 9.09
N ALA A 127 6.87 -1.30 9.87
CA ALA A 127 8.26 -0.86 9.83
C ALA A 127 9.24 -2.00 10.18
N ALA A 128 8.92 -2.81 11.18
CA ALA A 128 9.75 -3.96 11.55
C ALA A 128 9.76 -5.03 10.45
N LYS A 129 8.61 -5.28 9.83
CA LYS A 129 8.49 -6.28 8.76
C LYS A 129 9.23 -5.87 7.49
N VAL A 130 9.09 -4.62 7.03
CA VAL A 130 9.83 -4.17 5.84
C VAL A 130 11.35 -4.19 6.05
N LYS A 131 11.84 -3.92 7.27
CA LYS A 131 13.26 -4.09 7.61
C LYS A 131 13.71 -5.55 7.42
N GLU A 132 12.96 -6.51 7.94
CA GLU A 132 13.23 -7.95 7.79
C GLU A 132 13.32 -8.35 6.31
N TYR A 133 12.46 -7.80 5.45
CA TYR A 133 12.53 -8.04 4.00
C TYR A 133 13.77 -7.42 3.35
N LEU A 134 14.20 -6.22 3.77
CA LEU A 134 15.38 -5.56 3.21
C LEU A 134 16.71 -6.24 3.59
N GLU A 135 16.74 -6.98 4.71
CA GLU A 135 17.92 -7.77 5.11
C GLU A 135 18.19 -8.96 4.17
N LYS A 136 17.22 -9.33 3.32
CA LYS A 136 17.44 -10.34 2.28
C LYS A 136 18.47 -9.83 1.25
N PRO A 137 19.33 -10.72 0.73
CA PRO A 137 20.35 -10.33 -0.25
C PRO A 137 19.74 -9.89 -1.58
N ALA A 138 18.67 -10.56 -2.01
CA ALA A 138 17.93 -10.25 -3.23
C ALA A 138 16.55 -9.71 -2.85
N VAL A 139 16.30 -8.44 -3.21
CA VAL A 139 15.01 -7.77 -3.00
C VAL A 139 14.57 -7.11 -4.29
N HIS A 140 13.28 -7.20 -4.59
CA HIS A 140 12.70 -6.54 -5.75
C HIS A 140 12.64 -5.02 -5.53
N GLU A 141 12.75 -4.23 -6.60
CA GLU A 141 12.75 -2.76 -6.51
C GLU A 141 11.48 -2.20 -5.84
N THR A 142 10.30 -2.76 -6.13
CA THR A 142 9.05 -2.39 -5.45
C THR A 142 9.11 -2.60 -3.94
N MET A 143 9.82 -3.64 -3.48
CA MET A 143 10.03 -3.84 -2.04
C MET A 143 10.88 -2.70 -1.46
N VAL A 144 11.92 -2.27 -2.19
CA VAL A 144 12.75 -1.13 -1.80
C VAL A 144 11.93 0.16 -1.75
N LYS A 145 11.05 0.42 -2.73
CA LYS A 145 10.15 1.58 -2.74
C LYS A 145 9.26 1.63 -1.49
N VAL A 146 8.56 0.53 -1.19
CA VAL A 146 7.67 0.41 -0.02
C VAL A 146 8.45 0.57 1.28
N SER A 147 9.58 -0.13 1.38
CA SER A 147 10.40 -0.14 2.59
C SER A 147 11.03 1.22 2.85
N ALA A 148 11.54 1.90 1.82
CA ALA A 148 12.10 3.25 1.91
C ALA A 148 11.06 4.25 2.44
N TYR A 149 9.83 4.20 1.93
CA TYR A 149 8.75 5.06 2.41
C TYR A 149 8.40 4.76 3.87
N ILE A 150 8.09 3.50 4.20
CA ILE A 150 7.64 3.10 5.54
C ILE A 150 8.75 3.34 6.59
N LEU A 151 10.01 3.03 6.29
CA LEU A 151 11.13 3.30 7.20
C LEU A 151 11.44 4.80 7.26
N GLY A 152 11.28 5.54 6.17
CA GLY A 152 11.44 7.00 6.18
C GLY A 152 10.51 7.69 7.18
N GLU A 153 9.24 7.29 7.22
CA GLU A 153 8.26 7.83 8.18
C GLU A 153 8.43 7.25 9.60
N TYR A 154 8.46 5.92 9.71
CA TYR A 154 8.19 5.22 10.97
C TYR A 154 9.42 4.54 11.59
N SER A 155 10.63 4.76 11.05
CA SER A 155 11.87 4.20 11.63
C SER A 155 12.11 4.63 13.08
N HIS A 156 11.72 5.85 13.43
CA HIS A 156 11.89 6.39 14.78
C HIS A 156 11.10 5.59 15.84
N LEU A 157 9.98 4.95 15.46
CA LEU A 157 9.20 4.07 16.33
C LEU A 157 9.94 2.78 16.69
N LEU A 158 10.92 2.37 15.86
CA LEU A 158 11.72 1.17 16.07
C LEU A 158 12.95 1.39 16.95
N ALA A 159 13.27 2.63 17.33
CA ALA A 159 14.53 2.97 18.02
C ALA A 159 14.75 2.23 19.35
N ARG A 160 13.69 1.69 19.97
CA ARG A 160 13.77 0.90 21.22
C ARG A 160 14.16 -0.57 21.00
N ARG A 161 14.13 -1.06 19.75
CA ARG A 161 14.46 -2.46 19.43
C ARG A 161 15.96 -2.61 19.14
N PRO A 162 16.59 -3.72 19.57
CA PRO A 162 17.98 -3.97 19.25
C PRO A 162 18.15 -4.12 17.73
N GLY A 163 19.23 -3.58 17.17
CA GLY A 163 19.52 -3.65 15.73
C GLY A 163 18.64 -2.75 14.85
N CYS A 164 17.93 -1.78 15.44
CA CYS A 164 17.09 -0.81 14.74
C CYS A 164 17.56 0.63 14.96
N SER A 165 18.87 0.84 15.12
CA SER A 165 19.41 2.19 15.21
C SER A 165 19.22 2.93 13.87
N PRO A 166 19.08 4.27 13.87
CA PRO A 166 18.96 5.05 12.63
C PRO A 166 20.11 4.79 11.65
N LYS A 167 21.32 4.55 12.16
CA LYS A 167 22.50 4.16 11.37
C LYS A 167 22.34 2.83 10.67
N GLU A 168 21.85 1.80 11.36
CA GLU A 168 21.62 0.48 10.76
C GLU A 168 20.51 0.54 9.71
N ILE A 169 19.41 1.24 9.99
CA ILE A 169 18.30 1.41 9.05
C ILE A 169 18.78 2.13 7.78
N PHE A 170 19.54 3.22 7.96
CA PHE A 170 20.16 3.93 6.86
C PHE A 170 21.12 3.02 6.07
N GLY A 171 21.97 2.24 6.76
CA GLY A 171 22.90 1.31 6.12
C GLY A 171 22.20 0.26 5.26
N ILE A 172 21.12 -0.33 5.77
CA ILE A 172 20.30 -1.31 5.04
C ILE A 172 19.69 -0.69 3.78
N LEU A 173 19.13 0.51 3.87
CA LEU A 173 18.57 1.22 2.71
C LEU A 173 19.66 1.62 1.70
N HIS A 174 20.79 2.10 2.19
CA HIS A 174 21.91 2.55 1.37
C HIS A 174 22.55 1.41 0.58
N GLU A 175 22.63 0.22 1.16
CA GLU A 175 23.10 -0.99 0.47
C GLU A 175 22.30 -1.28 -0.81
N LYS A 176 20.99 -0.95 -0.82
CA LYS A 176 20.11 -1.18 -1.97
C LYS A 176 20.09 -0.02 -2.98
N LEU A 177 20.72 1.12 -2.68
CA LEU A 177 20.78 2.28 -3.59
C LEU A 177 21.37 1.97 -4.98
N PRO A 178 22.43 1.15 -5.12
CA PRO A 178 22.99 0.84 -6.44
C PRO A 178 22.12 -0.08 -7.29
N THR A 179 21.16 -0.79 -6.70
CA THR A 179 20.33 -1.79 -7.39
C THR A 179 18.99 -1.25 -7.88
N VAL A 180 18.68 0.02 -7.60
CA VAL A 180 17.39 0.63 -7.95
C VAL A 180 17.47 1.55 -9.16
N SER A 181 16.33 1.76 -9.83
CA SER A 181 16.22 2.70 -10.94
C SER A 181 16.25 4.16 -10.48
N THR A 182 16.43 5.08 -11.43
CA THR A 182 16.38 6.52 -11.20
C THR A 182 15.04 6.99 -10.60
N THR A 183 13.94 6.25 -10.83
CA THR A 183 12.63 6.60 -10.27
C THR A 183 12.51 6.35 -8.76
N THR A 184 13.34 5.44 -8.22
CA THR A 184 13.31 5.05 -6.80
C THR A 184 14.29 5.87 -5.97
N ILE A 185 15.36 6.39 -6.58
CA ILE A 185 16.35 7.25 -5.90
C ILE A 185 15.69 8.43 -5.17
N PRO A 186 14.77 9.20 -5.76
CA PRO A 186 14.07 10.29 -5.06
C PRO A 186 13.35 9.85 -3.78
N ILE A 187 12.77 8.65 -3.77
CA ILE A 187 12.09 8.07 -2.60
C ILE A 187 13.11 7.80 -1.50
N LEU A 188 14.26 7.20 -1.85
CA LEU A 188 15.37 6.96 -0.91
C LEU A 188 15.95 8.26 -0.35
N LEU A 189 16.15 9.29 -1.19
CA LEU A 189 16.63 10.59 -0.72
C LEU A 189 15.68 11.23 0.30
N SER A 190 14.37 11.08 0.07
CA SER A 190 13.33 11.56 1.00
C SER A 190 13.38 10.79 2.32
N ALA A 191 13.56 9.48 2.26
CA ALA A 191 13.73 8.63 3.44
C ALA A 191 14.98 9.03 4.24
N TYR A 192 16.12 9.29 3.58
CA TYR A 192 17.34 9.74 4.25
C TYR A 192 17.17 11.08 4.95
N ALA A 193 16.51 12.05 4.31
CA ALA A 193 16.21 13.34 4.91
C ALA A 193 15.33 13.18 6.18
N LYS A 194 14.29 12.34 6.10
CA LYS A 194 13.41 12.06 7.24
C LYS A 194 14.14 11.34 8.38
N ILE A 195 14.89 10.28 8.09
CA ILE A 195 15.69 9.56 9.09
C ILE A 195 16.65 10.52 9.81
N LEU A 196 17.32 11.40 9.07
CA LEU A 196 18.24 12.37 9.65
C LEU A 196 17.53 13.37 10.58
N MET A 197 16.35 13.86 10.20
CA MET A 197 15.58 14.81 11.03
C MET A 197 14.97 14.18 12.28
N HIS A 198 14.52 12.92 12.19
CA HIS A 198 13.93 12.20 13.32
C HIS A 198 14.97 11.61 14.29
N THR A 199 16.26 11.65 13.94
CA THR A 199 17.34 11.19 14.83
C THR A 199 17.67 12.25 15.88
N GLN A 200 17.14 12.09 17.09
CA GLN A 200 17.51 12.91 18.25
C GLN A 200 18.10 12.05 19.38
N PRO A 201 19.32 12.36 19.88
CA PRO A 201 20.23 13.44 19.47
C PRO A 201 20.87 13.22 18.09
N PRO A 202 21.30 14.29 17.40
CA PRO A 202 21.87 14.19 16.05
C PRO A 202 23.18 13.40 16.06
N ASP A 203 23.25 12.38 15.21
CA ASP A 203 24.44 11.58 15.01
C ASP A 203 25.31 12.19 13.90
N GLN A 204 26.45 12.77 14.29
CA GLN A 204 27.34 13.50 13.38
C GLN A 204 27.88 12.64 12.24
N GLU A 205 28.09 11.34 12.49
CA GLU A 205 28.60 10.40 11.49
C GLU A 205 27.52 10.10 10.44
N LEU A 206 26.29 9.82 10.88
CA LEU A 206 25.15 9.60 10.00
C LEU A 206 24.87 10.84 9.14
N GLN A 207 24.90 12.02 9.76
CA GLN A 207 24.73 13.30 9.06
C GLN A 207 25.78 13.47 7.95
N SER A 208 27.05 13.19 8.26
CA SER A 208 28.16 13.32 7.30
C SER A 208 28.00 12.36 6.11
N GLN A 209 27.56 11.13 6.35
CA GLN A 209 27.29 10.14 5.30
C GLN A 209 26.14 10.57 4.39
N ILE A 210 25.01 11.02 4.96
CA ILE A 210 23.85 11.48 4.20
C ILE A 210 24.18 12.74 3.38
N TRP A 211 24.92 13.68 3.96
CA TRP A 211 25.36 14.89 3.26
C TRP A 211 26.29 14.59 2.09
N ALA A 212 27.21 13.64 2.24
CA ALA A 212 28.06 13.20 1.13
C ALA A 212 27.24 12.64 -0.04
N ILE A 213 26.14 11.94 0.25
CA ILE A 213 25.22 11.42 -0.77
C ILE A 213 24.48 12.57 -1.47
N PHE A 214 23.94 13.54 -0.73
CA PHE A 214 23.26 14.68 -1.34
C PHE A 214 24.19 15.49 -2.25
N ASN A 215 25.42 15.76 -1.80
CA ASN A 215 26.44 16.43 -2.63
C ASN A 215 26.79 15.64 -3.89
N LYS A 216 26.81 14.30 -3.81
CA LYS A 216 27.04 13.45 -4.99
C LYS A 216 25.92 13.61 -6.02
N TYR A 217 24.66 13.75 -5.58
CA TYR A 217 23.50 13.87 -6.46
C TYR A 217 23.17 15.31 -6.91
N GLU A 218 23.88 16.33 -6.39
CA GLU A 218 23.75 17.73 -6.80
C GLU A 218 24.04 17.96 -8.30
N SER A 219 24.92 17.15 -8.89
CA SER A 219 25.28 17.22 -10.32
C SER A 219 24.58 16.16 -11.18
N CYS A 220 23.52 15.53 -10.66
CA CYS A 220 22.76 14.54 -11.40
C CYS A 220 22.05 15.19 -12.60
N ILE A 221 21.98 14.48 -13.73
CA ILE A 221 21.28 14.93 -14.95
C ILE A 221 19.76 14.93 -14.74
N ASP A 222 19.26 14.02 -13.91
CA ASP A 222 17.85 13.92 -13.60
C ASP A 222 17.42 15.07 -12.67
N ALA A 223 16.50 15.90 -13.15
CA ALA A 223 16.07 17.11 -12.45
C ALA A 223 15.37 16.80 -11.12
N GLU A 224 14.61 15.71 -11.00
CA GLU A 224 13.93 15.34 -9.76
C GLU A 224 14.93 14.89 -8.69
N ILE A 225 15.92 14.09 -9.08
CA ILE A 225 17.00 13.66 -8.18
C ILE A 225 17.82 14.86 -7.73
N GLN A 226 18.23 15.71 -8.67
CA GLN A 226 19.03 16.90 -8.40
C GLN A 226 18.29 17.86 -7.46
N GLN A 227 17.03 18.19 -7.76
CA GLN A 227 16.22 19.11 -6.97
C GLN A 227 16.11 18.63 -5.52
N ARG A 228 15.73 17.36 -5.32
CA ARG A 228 15.60 16.78 -3.97
C ARG A 228 16.92 16.75 -3.22
N ALA A 229 18.03 16.41 -3.89
CA ALA A 229 19.33 16.37 -3.24
C ALA A 229 19.75 17.75 -2.71
N VAL A 230 19.60 18.80 -3.52
CA VAL A 230 19.97 20.18 -3.13
C VAL A 230 19.03 20.72 -2.05
N GLU A 231 17.71 20.54 -2.21
CA GLU A 231 16.73 21.01 -1.24
C GLU A 231 16.86 20.30 0.11
N TYR A 232 16.98 18.97 0.12
CA TYR A 232 17.15 18.21 1.36
C TYR A 232 18.47 18.53 2.05
N PHE A 233 19.55 18.74 1.31
CA PHE A 233 20.82 19.21 1.88
C PHE A 233 20.66 20.56 2.58
N ALA A 234 20.06 21.54 1.90
CA ALA A 234 19.82 22.87 2.46
C ALA A 234 18.87 22.84 3.67
N LEU A 235 17.83 21.99 3.65
CA LEU A 235 16.91 21.80 4.77
C LEU A 235 17.62 21.19 5.98
N CYS A 236 18.41 20.14 5.77
CA CYS A 236 19.12 19.47 6.85
C CYS A 236 20.19 20.36 7.52
N GLN A 237 20.76 21.35 6.80
CA GLN A 237 21.66 22.35 7.39
C GLN A 237 20.95 23.33 8.34
N LYS A 238 19.69 23.68 8.06
CA LYS A 238 18.91 24.60 8.89
C LYS A 238 18.44 23.96 10.21
N GLY A 239 18.51 22.64 10.31
CA GLY A 239 18.32 21.89 11.55
C GLY A 239 16.89 21.89 12.09
N ALA A 240 16.76 21.76 13.40
CA ALA A 240 15.48 21.51 14.11
C ALA A 240 14.39 22.57 13.88
N ALA A 241 14.73 23.78 13.43
CA ALA A 241 13.76 24.83 13.11
C ALA A 241 12.80 24.47 11.97
N LEU A 242 13.18 23.51 11.11
CA LEU A 242 12.37 23.06 9.97
C LEU A 242 11.92 21.59 10.10
N MET A 243 12.01 21.02 11.30
CA MET A 243 11.56 19.65 11.56
C MET A 243 10.09 19.44 11.18
N ASP A 244 9.25 20.46 11.39
CA ASP A 244 7.82 20.44 11.06
C ASP A 244 7.55 20.20 9.57
N ILE A 245 8.47 20.59 8.66
CA ILE A 245 8.31 20.36 7.22
C ILE A 245 8.37 18.87 6.88
N LEU A 246 9.17 18.11 7.63
CA LEU A 246 9.38 16.67 7.45
C LEU A 246 8.67 15.84 8.54
N ALA A 247 7.65 16.42 9.17
CA ALA A 247 6.77 15.73 10.10
C ALA A 247 6.01 14.58 9.41
N GLU A 248 5.35 13.77 10.25
CA GLU A 248 4.55 12.64 9.78
C GLU A 248 3.46 13.09 8.79
N MET A 249 3.28 12.28 7.76
CA MET A 249 2.29 12.57 6.72
C MET A 249 0.88 12.48 7.28
N PRO A 250 -0.02 13.44 6.96
CA PRO A 250 -1.41 13.37 7.37
C PRO A 250 -2.10 12.14 6.77
N LYS A 251 -3.11 11.62 7.47
CA LYS A 251 -3.91 10.47 7.00
C LYS A 251 -4.52 10.76 5.63
N PHE A 252 -4.47 9.77 4.76
CA PHE A 252 -5.06 9.85 3.44
C PHE A 252 -6.59 9.90 3.55
N PRO A 253 -7.27 10.74 2.75
CA PRO A 253 -8.72 10.77 2.71
C PRO A 253 -9.27 9.43 2.25
N GLU A 254 -10.39 9.00 2.82
CA GLU A 254 -11.06 7.77 2.41
C GLU A 254 -11.52 7.90 0.95
N ARG A 255 -10.95 7.06 0.09
CA ARG A 255 -11.32 6.93 -1.32
C ARG A 255 -11.65 5.47 -1.59
N LYS A 256 -12.56 5.23 -2.54
CA LYS A 256 -12.79 3.88 -3.10
C LYS A 256 -11.45 3.27 -3.51
N SER A 257 -11.17 2.04 -3.06
CA SER A 257 -9.90 1.34 -3.31
C SER A 257 -9.54 1.37 -4.79
N SER A 258 -8.35 1.86 -5.11
CA SER A 258 -7.80 1.90 -6.47
C SER A 258 -7.69 0.50 -7.07
N LEU A 259 -7.50 -0.52 -6.22
CA LEU A 259 -7.45 -1.93 -6.62
C LEU A 259 -8.77 -2.39 -7.23
N ILE A 260 -9.90 -2.00 -6.63
CA ILE A 260 -11.24 -2.36 -7.14
C ILE A 260 -11.48 -1.68 -8.49
N LYS A 261 -11.14 -0.39 -8.61
CA LYS A 261 -11.27 0.31 -9.90
C LYS A 261 -10.43 -0.37 -10.99
N ARG A 262 -9.20 -0.77 -10.67
CA ARG A 262 -8.32 -1.46 -11.63
C ARG A 262 -8.85 -2.84 -12.01
N ALA A 263 -9.41 -3.59 -11.08
CA ALA A 263 -10.09 -4.86 -11.39
C ALA A 263 -11.30 -4.64 -12.34
N GLU A 264 -12.08 -3.58 -12.14
CA GLU A 264 -13.20 -3.23 -13.04
C GLU A 264 -12.72 -2.88 -14.46
N TYR A 265 -11.54 -2.28 -14.61
CA TYR A 265 -10.95 -1.98 -15.92
C TYR A 265 -10.33 -3.20 -16.60
N SER A 266 -9.70 -4.11 -15.84
CA SER A 266 -9.06 -5.31 -16.40
C SER A 266 -10.07 -6.30 -17.00
N GLU A 267 -11.33 -6.26 -16.58
CA GLU A 267 -12.40 -7.16 -17.04
C GLU A 267 -13.33 -6.54 -18.10
N ALA A 268 -12.91 -5.42 -18.73
CA ALA A 268 -13.76 -4.69 -19.67
C ALA A 268 -14.17 -5.51 -20.92
N ASP A 269 -13.53 -6.66 -21.21
CA ASP A 269 -13.75 -7.46 -22.41
C ASP A 269 -14.56 -8.77 -22.23
N THR A 270 -15.12 -9.03 -21.05
CA THR A 270 -15.93 -10.24 -20.82
C THR A 270 -17.27 -9.93 -20.14
N ALA A 271 -18.28 -10.77 -20.41
CA ALA A 271 -19.64 -10.69 -19.85
C ALA A 271 -19.71 -10.91 -18.32
N GLU A 272 -18.58 -10.76 -17.62
CA GLU A 272 -18.35 -11.04 -16.20
C GLU A 272 -18.46 -9.81 -15.30
N GLN A 273 -18.64 -8.62 -15.88
CA GLN A 273 -18.85 -7.34 -15.18
C GLN A 273 -19.94 -7.37 -14.09
N SER A 274 -20.87 -8.32 -14.11
CA SER A 274 -22.00 -8.38 -13.18
C SER A 274 -21.62 -8.86 -11.77
N ALA A 275 -20.65 -9.78 -11.63
CA ALA A 275 -20.37 -10.40 -10.32
C ALA A 275 -19.50 -9.51 -9.42
N ILE A 276 -18.57 -8.76 -10.01
CA ILE A 276 -17.68 -7.85 -9.28
C ILE A 276 -18.36 -6.52 -8.95
N LYS A 277 -19.12 -5.93 -9.88
CA LYS A 277 -19.90 -4.70 -9.61
C LYS A 277 -20.95 -4.87 -8.50
N LEU A 278 -21.62 -6.03 -8.44
CA LEU A 278 -22.60 -6.32 -7.37
C LEU A 278 -21.91 -6.61 -6.03
N ARG A 279 -20.69 -7.17 -6.01
CA ARG A 279 -19.96 -7.48 -4.76
C ARG A 279 -19.12 -6.35 -4.20
N ALA A 280 -18.65 -5.45 -5.05
CA ALA A 280 -18.09 -4.17 -4.62
C ALA A 280 -19.14 -3.31 -3.88
N GLN A 281 -20.44 -3.57 -4.11
CA GLN A 281 -21.56 -2.88 -3.48
C GLN A 281 -22.12 -3.57 -2.22
N GLN A 282 -21.85 -4.87 -2.00
CA GLN A 282 -22.58 -5.65 -0.98
C GLN A 282 -21.92 -5.77 0.40
N GLN A 283 -20.62 -5.47 0.57
CA GLN A 283 -19.98 -5.47 1.91
C GLN A 283 -18.86 -4.42 2.01
N PRO A 284 -18.84 -3.58 3.07
CA PRO A 284 -17.69 -2.72 3.36
C PRO A 284 -16.46 -3.58 3.68
N SER A 285 -15.26 -3.15 3.25
CA SER A 285 -14.02 -3.86 3.57
C SER A 285 -13.82 -3.88 5.09
N ASN A 286 -13.53 -5.04 5.67
CA ASN A 286 -13.24 -5.13 7.11
C ASN A 286 -12.02 -4.29 7.50
N ALA A 287 -11.07 -4.11 6.57
CA ALA A 287 -9.89 -3.29 6.76
C ALA A 287 -10.15 -1.76 6.72
N LEU A 288 -11.38 -1.31 6.45
CA LEU A 288 -11.77 0.11 6.46
C LEU A 288 -12.38 0.56 7.79
N VAL A 289 -12.73 -0.35 8.71
CA VAL A 289 -13.54 0.01 9.89
C VAL A 289 -12.68 0.07 11.15
N VAL A 290 -11.92 1.15 11.34
CA VAL A 290 -11.65 1.76 12.66
C VAL A 290 -11.32 3.25 12.47
N THR A 291 -12.33 4.13 12.42
CA THR A 291 -12.26 5.45 13.09
C THR A 291 -13.68 5.97 13.40
N ASP A 292 -13.85 6.44 14.64
CA ASP A 292 -14.96 7.17 15.28
C ASP A 292 -16.39 6.60 15.29
N GLN A 293 -16.71 5.92 16.40
CA GLN A 293 -18.06 5.96 16.98
C GLN A 293 -18.35 7.39 17.50
N PRO A 294 -19.45 8.05 17.09
CA PRO A 294 -19.89 9.26 17.75
C PRO A 294 -20.54 8.89 19.10
N PRO A 295 -20.32 9.67 20.17
CA PRO A 295 -20.88 9.36 21.49
C PRO A 295 -22.41 9.51 21.50
N ALA A 296 -23.06 8.60 22.20
CA ALA A 296 -24.49 8.61 22.47
C ALA A 296 -24.90 9.75 23.41
N ASN A 297 -25.82 10.63 22.97
CA ASN A 297 -27.05 11.01 23.68
C ASN A 297 -27.71 12.27 23.09
N GLY A 298 -29.05 12.28 23.12
CA GLY A 298 -29.82 13.53 23.27
C GLY A 298 -30.78 13.84 22.12
N ALA A 299 -32.06 13.57 22.34
CA ALA A 299 -33.16 13.90 21.45
C ALA A 299 -33.29 15.41 21.15
N THR A 300 -33.68 15.76 19.92
CA THR A 300 -34.76 16.70 19.55
C THR A 300 -34.85 16.79 18.02
N SER A 301 -36.06 16.70 17.46
CA SER A 301 -36.39 16.99 16.04
C SER A 301 -37.10 18.37 15.94
N PRO A 302 -37.50 18.86 14.76
CA PRO A 302 -36.69 19.49 13.71
C PRO A 302 -37.22 20.92 13.33
N VAL A 303 -36.45 21.75 12.63
CA VAL A 303 -37.01 22.93 11.91
C VAL A 303 -36.32 23.11 10.54
N PRO A 304 -37.07 23.29 9.43
CA PRO A 304 -36.53 23.40 8.07
C PRO A 304 -36.43 24.86 7.59
N VAL A 305 -35.36 25.24 6.89
CA VAL A 305 -35.35 26.48 6.06
C VAL A 305 -34.47 26.28 4.82
N GLY A 306 -34.99 26.69 3.66
CA GLY A 306 -34.56 26.33 2.30
C GLY A 306 -33.36 27.10 1.69
N PRO A 307 -33.13 26.95 0.37
CA PRO A 307 -31.86 27.24 -0.29
C PRO A 307 -31.78 28.69 -0.76
N LEU A 308 -30.62 29.33 -0.58
CA LEU A 308 -30.32 30.63 -1.18
C LEU A 308 -28.97 30.63 -1.91
N SER A 309 -29.06 31.28 -3.05
CA SER A 309 -28.19 31.37 -4.22
C SER A 309 -26.89 32.16 -4.03
N LEU A 310 -25.93 31.88 -4.92
CA LEU A 310 -24.70 32.64 -5.16
C LEU A 310 -24.97 34.15 -5.30
N ALA A 311 -24.15 34.97 -4.63
CA ALA A 311 -24.04 36.40 -4.88
C ALA A 311 -22.60 36.77 -5.25
N MET A 312 -22.50 37.69 -6.21
CA MET A 312 -21.35 38.09 -7.00
C MET A 312 -20.23 38.82 -6.24
N VAL A 313 -19.03 38.73 -6.84
CA VAL A 313 -17.81 39.50 -6.57
C VAL A 313 -18.02 41.00 -6.86
N PRO A 314 -17.60 41.91 -5.97
CA PRO A 314 -17.46 43.33 -6.30
C PRO A 314 -15.98 43.72 -6.42
N SER A 315 -15.64 44.53 -7.42
CA SER A 315 -14.84 45.77 -7.28
C SER A 315 -14.45 46.33 -8.64
N MET A 316 -14.70 47.63 -8.83
CA MET A 316 -13.77 48.66 -9.35
C MET A 316 -14.59 49.80 -9.97
N ILE A 317 -14.80 50.88 -9.23
CA ILE A 317 -15.00 52.22 -9.79
C ILE A 317 -14.19 53.19 -8.92
N THR A 318 -13.08 53.67 -9.48
CA THR A 318 -12.36 54.87 -9.04
C THR A 318 -12.94 56.07 -9.78
N THR A 319 -13.37 57.08 -9.03
CA THR A 319 -13.52 58.47 -9.49
C THR A 319 -13.06 59.37 -8.36
N GLU A 320 -11.88 59.96 -8.50
CA GLU A 320 -11.63 61.39 -8.70
C GLU A 320 -10.16 61.60 -9.07
#